data_AF-A0A1B7V890-F1
#
_entry.id   AF-A0A1B7V890-F1
#
_cell.length_a   1.000
_cell.length_b   1.000
_cell.length_c   1.000
_cell.angle_alpha   90.00
_cell.angle_beta   90.00
_cell.angle_gamma   90.00
#
_symmetry.space_group_name_H-M   'P 1'
#
loop_
_entity.id
_entity.type
_entity.pdbx_description
1 polymer ?
#
loop_
_entity_poly.entity_id
_entity_poly.type
_entity_poly.pdbx_seq_one_letter_code
_entity_poly.pdbx_strand_id
1 'polypeptide(L)'
;MYTNGFGYIKRIFDHKGNGRTILSYFDDKIEINNRINSELENLAKTIYDYWFVQFDFPDENGKPYKSSGGKMVYNQEFKREIPAGWEVKKLGNFGVFKNGVNYDPSQPGERLFENFFVWDLTPADPPNRPS
;
A
#
# COMPACT_ATOMS: atom_id res chain seq x y z
N MET A 1 -19.74 -29.82 -57.76
CA MET A 1 -18.58 -29.93 -56.86
C MET A 1 -18.93 -29.17 -55.58
N TYR A 2 -19.30 -29.87 -54.52
CA TYR A 2 -19.66 -29.26 -53.24
C TYR A 2 -18.38 -28.84 -52.52
N THR A 3 -18.17 -27.54 -52.32
CA THR A 3 -17.12 -27.05 -51.44
C THR A 3 -17.58 -27.34 -50.01
N ASN A 4 -16.96 -28.37 -49.43
CA ASN A 4 -17.27 -28.91 -48.11
C ASN A 4 -17.37 -27.79 -47.06
N GLY A 5 -18.54 -27.67 -46.40
CA GLY A 5 -18.79 -26.72 -45.30
C GLY A 5 -17.80 -26.86 -44.14
N PHE A 6 -17.12 -28.00 -44.01
CA PHE A 6 -15.99 -28.21 -43.10
C PHE A 6 -14.78 -27.30 -43.38
N GLY A 7 -14.58 -26.88 -44.64
CA GLY A 7 -13.51 -25.94 -45.01
C GLY A 7 -13.79 -24.48 -44.61
N TYR A 8 -15.07 -24.13 -44.39
CA TYR A 8 -15.43 -22.82 -43.81
C TYR A 8 -15.23 -22.82 -42.30
N ILE A 9 -15.64 -23.89 -41.62
CA ILE A 9 -15.51 -24.01 -40.16
C ILE A 9 -14.03 -24.06 -39.76
N LYS A 10 -13.19 -24.77 -40.52
CA LYS A 10 -11.74 -24.78 -40.30
C LYS A 10 -11.11 -23.39 -40.47
N ARG A 11 -11.60 -22.56 -41.41
CA ARG A 11 -11.12 -21.17 -41.59
C ARG A 11 -11.48 -20.24 -40.43
N ILE A 12 -12.55 -20.53 -39.69
CA ILE A 12 -12.94 -19.76 -38.50
C ILE A 12 -12.01 -20.09 -37.32
N PHE A 13 -11.58 -21.35 -37.18
CA PHE A 13 -10.63 -21.77 -36.14
C PHE A 13 -9.16 -21.50 -36.51
N ASP A 14 -8.81 -21.52 -37.80
CA ASP A 14 -7.46 -21.23 -38.31
C ASP A 14 -7.22 -19.72 -38.55
N HIS A 15 -8.21 -18.85 -38.33
CA HIS A 15 -7.98 -17.41 -38.21
C HIS A 15 -7.35 -17.09 -36.85
N LYS A 16 -6.13 -17.62 -36.62
CA LYS A 16 -5.06 -16.92 -35.89
C LYS A 16 -4.58 -15.71 -36.71
N GLY A 17 -5.53 -14.92 -37.18
CA GLY A 17 -5.34 -13.72 -37.97
C GLY A 17 -5.80 -12.53 -37.15
N ASN A 18 -4.88 -12.00 -36.36
CA ASN A 18 -4.75 -10.55 -36.16
C ASN A 18 -5.93 -9.78 -35.52
N GLY A 19 -6.58 -10.34 -34.49
CA GLY A 19 -7.59 -9.60 -33.71
C GLY A 19 -7.71 -10.11 -32.28
N ARG A 20 -7.42 -9.25 -31.30
CA ARG A 20 -7.71 -9.53 -29.88
C ARG A 20 -9.20 -9.85 -29.71
N THR A 21 -9.53 -10.98 -29.09
CA THR A 21 -10.90 -11.23 -28.62
C THR A 21 -11.17 -10.36 -27.38
N ILE A 22 -12.45 -10.11 -27.07
CA ILE A 22 -12.85 -9.42 -25.82
C ILE A 22 -12.23 -10.13 -24.60
N LEU A 23 -12.14 -11.46 -24.62
CA LEU A 23 -11.52 -12.25 -23.56
C LEU A 23 -10.02 -11.98 -23.43
N SER A 24 -9.27 -11.92 -24.54
CA SER A 24 -7.84 -11.59 -24.50
C SER A 24 -7.55 -10.20 -23.94
N TYR A 25 -8.47 -9.25 -24.11
CA TYR A 25 -8.34 -7.91 -23.49
C TYR A 25 -8.52 -7.94 -21.97
N PHE A 26 -9.40 -8.81 -21.46
CA PHE A 26 -9.55 -9.01 -20.02
C PHE A 26 -8.35 -9.76 -19.44
N ASP A 27 -7.82 -10.75 -20.14
CA ASP A 27 -6.59 -11.45 -19.73
C ASP A 27 -5.40 -10.48 -19.63
N ASP A 28 -5.18 -9.64 -20.65
CA ASP A 28 -4.16 -8.57 -20.64
C ASP A 28 -4.35 -7.63 -19.41
N LYS A 29 -5.60 -7.26 -19.09
CA LYS A 29 -5.91 -6.40 -17.93
C LYS A 29 -5.65 -7.10 -16.59
N ILE A 30 -5.99 -8.38 -16.48
CA ILE A 30 -5.74 -9.17 -15.27
C ILE A 30 -4.23 -9.29 -15.04
N GLU A 31 -3.46 -9.56 -16.09
CA GLU A 31 -2.00 -9.61 -16.01
C GLU A 31 -1.40 -8.27 -15.56
N ILE A 32 -1.84 -7.16 -16.15
CA ILE A 32 -1.41 -5.82 -15.76
C ILE A 32 -1.76 -5.52 -14.30
N ASN A 33 -2.98 -5.83 -13.86
CA ASN A 33 -3.39 -5.60 -12.48
C ASN A 33 -2.57 -6.43 -11.49
N ASN A 34 -2.28 -7.71 -11.82
CA ASN A 34 -1.44 -8.56 -11.00
C ASN A 34 0.00 -8.05 -10.93
N ARG A 35 0.54 -7.52 -12.04
CA ARG A 35 1.85 -6.88 -12.04
C ARG A 35 1.89 -5.64 -11.15
N ILE A 36 0.88 -4.76 -11.24
CA ILE A 36 0.77 -3.57 -10.39
C ILE A 36 0.73 -3.99 -8.91
N ASN A 37 -0.09 -4.99 -8.55
CA ASN A 37 -0.16 -5.47 -7.18
C ASN A 37 1.18 -6.01 -6.68
N SER A 38 1.90 -6.78 -7.52
CA SER A 38 3.24 -7.29 -7.19
C SER A 38 4.26 -6.15 -7.01
N GLU A 39 4.22 -5.13 -7.87
CA GLU A 39 5.07 -3.95 -7.75
C GLU A 39 4.78 -3.16 -6.46
N LEU A 40 3.50 -2.98 -6.11
CA LEU A 40 3.09 -2.32 -4.88
C LEU A 40 3.55 -3.08 -3.63
N GLU A 41 3.44 -4.40 -3.62
CA GLU A 41 3.96 -5.24 -2.54
C GLU A 41 5.48 -5.12 -2.40
N ASN A 42 6.21 -5.12 -3.52
CA ASN A 42 7.66 -4.97 -3.52
C ASN A 42 8.09 -3.58 -3.04
N LEU A 43 7.36 -2.54 -3.43
CA LEU A 43 7.60 -1.18 -2.96
C LEU A 43 7.33 -1.05 -1.45
N ALA A 44 6.24 -1.64 -0.95
CA ALA A 44 5.92 -1.63 0.48
C ALA A 44 6.99 -2.35 1.32
N LYS A 45 7.47 -3.52 0.86
CA LYS A 45 8.59 -4.23 1.51
C LYS A 45 9.86 -3.39 1.52
N THR A 46 10.15 -2.75 0.39
CA THR A 46 11.32 -1.88 0.24
C THR A 46 11.27 -0.71 1.22
N ILE A 47 10.13 0.01 1.29
CA ILE A 47 9.94 1.10 2.25
C ILE A 47 10.12 0.60 3.69
N TYR A 48 9.53 -0.55 4.02
CA TYR A 48 9.66 -1.12 5.35
C TYR A 48 11.11 -1.42 5.71
N ASP A 49 11.86 -2.05 4.80
CA ASP A 49 13.26 -2.39 4.99
C ASP A 49 14.12 -1.12 5.17
N TYR A 50 13.93 -0.12 4.32
CA TYR A 50 14.64 1.16 4.47
C TYR A 50 14.30 1.86 5.79
N TRP A 51 13.02 2.01 6.13
CA TRP A 51 12.60 2.86 7.24
C TRP A 51 12.74 2.19 8.60
N PHE A 52 12.46 0.89 8.71
CA PHE A 52 12.35 0.21 10.01
C PHE A 52 13.46 -0.81 10.28
N VAL A 53 14.23 -1.20 9.26
CA VAL A 53 15.41 -2.06 9.41
C VAL A 53 16.69 -1.24 9.32
N GLN A 54 16.81 -0.41 8.27
CA GLN A 54 18.00 0.41 8.04
C GLN A 54 17.94 1.76 8.77
N PHE A 55 16.75 2.24 9.14
CA PHE A 55 16.49 3.58 9.69
C PHE A 55 16.87 4.73 8.75
N ASP A 56 16.72 4.50 7.45
CA ASP A 56 17.01 5.44 6.36
C ASP A 56 15.71 6.00 5.76
N PHE A 57 14.81 6.47 6.63
CA PHE A 57 13.69 7.31 6.22
C PHE A 57 14.19 8.70 5.80
N PRO A 58 13.46 9.43 4.94
CA PRO A 58 13.86 10.78 4.54
C PRO A 58 13.86 11.75 5.73
N ASP A 59 14.96 12.49 5.89
CA ASP A 59 15.07 13.62 6.81
C ASP A 59 14.35 14.86 6.25
N GLU A 60 14.46 15.99 6.96
CA GLU A 60 13.86 17.27 6.57
C GLU A 60 14.27 17.76 5.17
N ASN A 61 15.42 17.29 4.66
CA ASN A 61 15.94 17.62 3.34
C ASN A 61 15.71 16.51 2.31
N GLY A 62 14.95 15.47 2.66
CA GLY A 62 14.70 14.29 1.83
C GLY A 62 15.89 13.33 1.72
N LYS A 63 16.93 13.49 2.55
CA LYS A 63 18.10 12.59 2.55
C LYS A 63 17.88 11.41 3.49
N PRO A 64 18.54 10.25 3.25
CA PRO A 64 18.40 9.10 4.15
C PRO A 64 18.93 9.42 5.55
N TYR A 65 18.10 9.27 6.58
CA TYR A 65 18.39 9.74 7.95
C TYR A 65 19.70 9.17 8.51
N LYS A 66 19.81 7.85 8.68
CA LYS A 66 20.96 7.22 9.33
C LYS A 66 22.24 7.39 8.50
N SER A 67 22.15 7.15 7.20
CA SER A 67 23.29 7.27 6.26
C SER A 67 23.78 8.71 6.09
N SER A 68 22.93 9.71 6.36
CA SER A 68 23.33 11.13 6.38
C SER A 68 23.85 11.62 7.74
N GLY A 69 24.10 10.72 8.69
CA GLY A 69 24.63 11.06 10.02
C GLY A 69 23.55 11.37 11.06
N GLY A 70 22.31 10.94 10.82
CA GLY A 70 21.21 11.04 11.78
C GLY A 70 21.58 10.45 13.14
N LYS A 71 21.18 11.14 14.20
CA LYS A 71 21.59 10.78 15.57
C LYS A 71 20.92 9.47 15.98
N MET A 72 21.72 8.49 16.38
CA MET A 72 21.26 7.22 16.92
C MET A 72 21.52 7.15 18.43
N VAL A 73 20.60 6.53 19.18
CA VAL A 73 20.68 6.38 20.64
C VAL A 73 20.42 4.92 21.00
N TYR A 74 21.25 4.36 21.89
CA TYR A 74 21.05 3.00 22.38
C TYR A 74 19.79 2.90 23.25
N ASN A 75 18.87 2.03 22.88
CA ASN A 75 17.66 1.74 23.65
C ASN A 75 17.82 0.41 24.39
N GLN A 76 17.69 0.45 25.71
CA GLN A 76 17.87 -0.73 26.58
C GLN A 76 16.78 -1.79 26.39
N GLU A 77 15.55 -1.39 26.05
CA GLU A 77 14.42 -2.29 25.89
C GLU A 77 14.52 -3.10 24.60
N PHE A 78 14.80 -2.44 23.48
CA PHE A 78 15.04 -3.12 22.19
C PHE A 78 16.46 -3.69 22.05
N LYS A 79 17.36 -3.38 23.00
CA LYS A 79 18.78 -3.78 23.00
C LYS A 79 19.52 -3.41 21.70
N ARG A 80 19.12 -2.31 21.06
CA ARG A 80 19.68 -1.82 19.80
C ARG A 80 19.68 -0.31 19.76
N GLU A 81 20.45 0.24 18.83
CA GLU A 81 20.37 1.66 18.50
C GLU A 81 19.09 1.98 17.72
N ILE A 82 18.44 3.07 18.09
CA ILE A 82 17.26 3.62 17.42
C ILE A 82 17.47 5.10 17.11
N PRO A 83 16.77 5.68 16.12
CA PRO A 83 16.82 7.10 15.84
C PRO A 83 16.51 7.95 17.07
N ALA A 84 17.22 9.06 17.25
CA ALA A 84 16.96 9.98 18.35
C ALA A 84 15.54 10.55 18.24
N GLY A 85 14.81 10.55 19.36
CA GLY A 85 13.41 10.98 19.43
C GLY A 85 12.41 9.83 19.30
N TRP A 86 12.82 8.65 18.84
CA TRP A 86 11.97 7.46 18.93
C TRP A 86 11.88 6.97 20.37
N GLU A 87 10.68 6.66 20.82
CA GLU A 87 10.40 6.25 22.19
C GLU A 87 9.47 5.04 22.22
N VAL A 88 9.59 4.22 23.28
CA VAL A 88 8.66 3.12 23.53
C VAL A 88 7.49 3.65 24.33
N LYS A 89 6.30 3.58 23.73
CA LYS A 89 5.04 3.98 24.36
C LYS A 89 4.04 2.83 24.31
N LYS A 90 3.19 2.75 25.35
CA LYS A 90 2.07 1.81 25.36
C LYS A 90 1.07 2.22 24.30
N LEU A 91 0.56 1.25 23.53
CA LEU A 91 -0.40 1.49 22.46
C LEU A 91 -1.63 2.27 22.95
N GLY A 92 -2.13 1.98 24.16
CA GLY A 92 -3.25 2.69 24.79
C GLY A 92 -3.04 4.19 25.05
N ASN A 93 -1.80 4.69 24.97
CA ASN A 93 -1.52 6.13 25.07
C ASN A 93 -1.91 6.89 23.80
N PHE A 94 -2.12 6.20 22.68
CA PHE A 94 -2.42 6.80 21.38
C PHE A 94 -3.91 6.73 21.01
N GLY A 95 -4.73 6.05 21.81
CA GLY A 95 -6.16 5.96 21.53
C GLY A 95 -6.89 4.94 22.39
N VAL A 96 -8.22 5.02 22.34
CA VAL A 96 -9.12 4.05 22.99
C VAL A 96 -9.39 2.91 22.01
N PHE A 97 -8.97 1.71 22.39
CA PHE A 97 -9.20 0.50 21.60
C PHE A 97 -10.48 -0.17 22.08
N LYS A 98 -11.42 -0.39 21.15
CA LYS A 98 -12.61 -1.21 21.38
C LYS A 98 -12.32 -2.62 20.90
N ASN A 99 -12.66 -3.62 21.71
CA ASN A 99 -12.65 -5.01 21.27
C ASN A 99 -13.71 -5.22 20.18
N GLY A 100 -13.52 -6.24 19.34
CA GLY A 100 -14.52 -6.63 18.35
C GLY A 100 -15.88 -6.87 19.02
N VAL A 101 -16.89 -6.12 18.60
CA VAL A 101 -18.27 -6.33 19.02
C VAL A 101 -18.90 -7.38 18.12
N ASN A 102 -19.61 -8.36 18.71
CA ASN A 102 -20.56 -9.15 17.94
C ASN A 102 -21.66 -8.18 17.46
N TYR A 103 -21.79 -8.04 16.14
CA TYR A 103 -22.82 -7.19 15.54
C TYR A 103 -24.17 -7.88 15.75
N ASP A 104 -25.00 -7.36 16.65
CA ASP A 104 -26.41 -7.72 16.70
C ASP A 104 -27.15 -6.87 15.65
N PRO A 105 -27.64 -7.46 14.55
CA PRO A 105 -28.32 -6.70 13.50
C PRO A 105 -29.64 -6.07 13.97
N SER A 106 -30.14 -6.41 15.17
CA SER A 106 -31.34 -5.81 15.74
C SER A 106 -31.10 -4.45 16.43
N GLN A 107 -29.83 -4.05 16.65
CA GLN A 107 -29.50 -2.78 17.29
C GLN A 107 -28.84 -1.80 16.31
N PRO A 108 -29.47 -0.64 16.00
CA PRO A 108 -28.85 0.38 15.17
C PRO A 108 -27.66 0.98 15.93
N GLY A 109 -26.45 0.72 15.45
CA GLY A 109 -25.24 1.27 16.05
C GLY A 109 -25.16 2.79 15.88
N GLU A 110 -25.14 3.52 16.99
CA GLU A 110 -24.77 4.95 17.00
C GLU A 110 -23.31 5.10 16.56
N ARG A 111 -23.10 5.61 15.34
CA ARG A 111 -21.77 5.85 14.77
C ARG A 111 -21.42 7.32 14.91
N LEU A 112 -20.94 7.73 16.08
CA LEU A 112 -20.06 8.89 16.17
C LEU A 112 -18.62 8.37 16.06
N PHE A 113 -18.15 8.21 14.81
CA PHE A 113 -16.72 8.12 14.59
C PHE A 113 -16.19 9.55 14.63
N GLU A 114 -15.61 9.95 15.77
CA GLU A 114 -14.59 10.98 15.69
C GLU A 114 -13.44 10.37 14.90
N ASN A 115 -13.21 10.88 13.70
CA ASN A 115 -12.10 10.47 12.86
C ASN A 115 -10.81 10.84 13.60
N PHE A 116 -10.19 9.86 14.27
CA PHE A 116 -8.85 10.01 14.80
C PHE A 116 -7.86 9.67 13.67
N PHE A 117 -7.49 10.68 12.88
CA PHE A 117 -6.43 10.53 11.89
C PHE A 117 -5.08 10.42 12.62
N VAL A 118 -4.56 9.22 12.78
CA VAL A 118 -3.14 9.00 13.17
C VAL A 118 -2.30 8.98 11.90
N TRP A 119 -2.24 10.11 11.20
CA TRP A 119 -1.22 10.42 10.19
C TRP A 119 -1.02 11.93 10.21
N ASP A 120 -0.21 12.40 11.14
CA ASP A 120 0.43 13.71 11.01
C ASP A 120 1.91 13.45 10.67
N LEU A 121 2.14 13.12 9.41
CA LEU A 121 3.45 13.22 8.75
C LEU A 121 3.40 14.31 7.67
N THR A 122 2.65 15.38 7.94
CA THR A 122 2.73 16.62 7.18
C THR A 122 3.75 17.52 7.88
N PRO A 123 4.86 17.92 7.24
CA PRO A 123 5.62 19.05 7.75
C PRO A 123 4.66 20.25 7.72
N ALA A 124 4.49 20.89 8.88
CA ALA A 124 3.53 21.97 9.16
C ALA A 124 3.09 22.77 7.93
N ASP A 125 1.77 22.87 7.72
CA ASP A 125 1.21 23.82 6.75
C ASP A 125 1.82 25.21 6.99
N PRO A 126 2.30 25.90 5.93
CA PRO A 126 2.87 27.23 6.09
C PRO A 126 1.80 28.20 6.63
N PRO A 127 2.18 29.13 7.53
CA PRO A 127 1.21 29.98 8.20
C PRO A 127 0.56 30.94 7.19
N ASN A 128 -0.77 30.86 7.09
CA ASN A 128 -1.70 31.83 6.51
C ASN A 128 -1.37 32.38 5.10
N ARG A 129 -2.13 31.95 4.09
CA ARG A 129 -2.41 32.82 2.94
C ARG A 129 -3.67 33.66 3.27
N PRO A 130 -3.58 34.99 3.36
CA PRO A 130 -4.76 35.82 3.57
C PRO A 130 -5.71 35.77 2.38
N SER A 131 -7.00 35.97 2.69
CA SER A 131 -8.19 35.92 1.83
C SER A 131 -8.10 36.72 0.54
#